data_AF-A0A1G1WP45-F1
#
_entry.id   AF-A0A1G1WP45-F1
#
_cell.length_a   1.000
_cell.length_b   1.000
_cell.length_c   1.000
_cell.angle_alpha   90.00
_cell.angle_beta   90.00
_cell.angle_gamma   90.00
#
_symmetry.space_group_name_H-M   'P 1'
#
loop_
_entity.id
_entity.type
_entity.pdbx_description
1 polymer ?
#
loop_
_entity_poly.entity_id
_entity_poly.type
_entity_poly.pdbx_seq_one_letter_code
_entity_poly.pdbx_strand_id
1 'polypeptide(L)'
;MSLLSLIAFVAVDLFLGVGEFSLESSSKSTLQDDAKYITRRLSYDIHQASTITTPGSYGDGNRTSELQLELTLGFSPVETHNYLLVGNDLLYQRTSGGSTQSAKLNSNQNRLNFLWFSNISTGSAKPTIKILFELEAVRTTKQGPTRQTFETVVGSR
;
A
#
# COMPACT_ATOMS: atom_id res chain seq x y z
N MET A 1 -26.93 -26.75 -39.53
CA MET A 1 -25.69 -25.95 -39.42
C MET A 1 -25.90 -24.64 -38.66
N SER A 2 -26.95 -23.85 -38.94
CA SER A 2 -27.24 -22.58 -38.22
C SER A 2 -27.43 -22.71 -36.70
N LEU A 3 -27.98 -23.82 -36.21
CA LEU A 3 -28.17 -24.04 -34.76
C LEU A 3 -26.84 -24.32 -34.06
N LEU A 4 -25.97 -25.10 -34.70
CA LEU A 4 -24.64 -25.43 -34.16
C LEU A 4 -23.76 -24.18 -34.08
N SER A 5 -23.82 -23.30 -35.09
CA SER A 5 -23.10 -22.03 -35.08
C SER A 5 -23.63 -21.06 -34.01
N LEU A 6 -24.94 -21.03 -33.76
CA LEU A 6 -25.52 -20.24 -32.68
C LEU A 6 -25.02 -20.70 -31.30
N ILE A 7 -25.04 -22.01 -31.06
CA ILE A 7 -24.56 -22.60 -29.81
C ILE A 7 -23.06 -22.34 -29.62
N ALA A 8 -22.26 -22.49 -30.68
CA ALA A 8 -20.83 -22.21 -30.63
C ALA A 8 -20.54 -20.73 -30.32
N PHE A 9 -21.32 -19.80 -30.89
CA PHE A 9 -21.16 -18.37 -30.62
C PHE A 9 -21.48 -18.02 -29.16
N VAL A 10 -22.59 -18.53 -28.63
CA VAL A 10 -22.97 -18.35 -27.22
C VAL A 10 -21.93 -18.95 -26.29
N ALA A 11 -21.38 -20.13 -26.62
CA ALA A 11 -20.32 -20.74 -25.81
C ALA A 11 -19.06 -19.89 -25.76
N VAL A 12 -18.59 -19.37 -26.90
CA VAL A 12 -17.41 -18.49 -26.96
C VAL A 12 -17.65 -17.20 -26.16
N ASP A 13 -18.83 -16.60 -26.26
CA ASP A 13 -19.17 -15.38 -25.52
C ASP A 13 -19.17 -15.62 -24.01
N LEU A 14 -19.73 -16.75 -23.56
CA LEU A 14 -19.66 -17.17 -22.15
C LEU A 14 -18.21 -17.40 -21.68
N PHE A 15 -17.38 -18.06 -22.49
CA PHE A 15 -15.97 -18.28 -22.13
C PHE A 15 -15.19 -16.97 -22.01
N LEU A 16 -15.41 -16.02 -22.93
CA LEU A 16 -14.80 -14.70 -22.87
C LEU A 16 -15.30 -13.91 -21.65
N GLY A 17 -16.59 -14.00 -21.33
CA GLY A 17 -17.18 -13.36 -20.16
C GLY A 17 -16.61 -13.89 -18.83
N VAL A 18 -16.50 -15.21 -18.68
CA VAL A 18 -15.92 -15.85 -17.49
C VAL A 18 -14.44 -15.51 -17.34
N GLY A 19 -13.68 -15.50 -18.44
CA GLY A 19 -12.27 -15.12 -18.44
C GLY A 19 -12.07 -13.69 -17.96
N GLU A 20 -12.89 -12.75 -18.44
CA GLU A 20 -12.85 -11.35 -18.04
C GLU A 20 -13.17 -11.18 -16.55
N PHE A 21 -14.25 -11.82 -16.08
CA PHE A 21 -14.64 -11.76 -14.68
C PHE A 21 -13.55 -12.33 -13.75
N SER A 22 -12.90 -13.41 -14.18
CA SER A 22 -11.78 -14.01 -13.43
C SER A 22 -10.58 -13.06 -13.33
N LEU A 23 -10.22 -12.38 -14.42
CA LEU A 23 -9.13 -11.39 -14.42
C LEU A 23 -9.43 -10.18 -13.54
N GLU A 24 -10.66 -9.67 -13.61
CA GLU A 24 -11.10 -8.56 -12.77
C GLU A 24 -11.09 -8.95 -11.29
N SER A 25 -11.65 -10.12 -10.96
CA SER A 25 -11.67 -10.64 -9.59
C SER A 25 -10.25 -10.85 -9.05
N SER A 26 -9.35 -11.41 -9.87
CA SER A 26 -7.95 -11.59 -9.49
C SER A 26 -7.26 -10.26 -9.20
N SER A 27 -7.46 -9.26 -10.07
CA SER A 27 -6.83 -7.93 -9.93
C SER A 27 -7.34 -7.19 -8.69
N LYS A 28 -8.63 -7.30 -8.39
CA LYS A 28 -9.22 -6.76 -7.15
C LYS A 28 -8.69 -7.47 -5.91
N SER A 29 -8.53 -8.80 -5.96
CA SER A 29 -7.99 -9.57 -4.84
C SER A 29 -6.55 -9.16 -4.53
N THR A 30 -5.69 -9.06 -5.55
CA THR A 30 -4.27 -8.71 -5.36
C THR A 30 -4.12 -7.30 -4.80
N LEU A 31 -4.95 -6.35 -5.24
CA LEU A 31 -4.97 -4.99 -4.67
C LEU A 31 -5.34 -5.00 -3.20
N GLN A 32 -6.36 -5.77 -2.82
CA GLN A 32 -6.80 -5.88 -1.43
C GLN A 32 -5.77 -6.54 -0.54
N ASP A 33 -5.09 -7.57 -1.03
CA ASP A 33 -4.05 -8.28 -0.26
C ASP A 33 -2.83 -7.39 -0.02
N ASP A 34 -2.36 -6.68 -1.05
CA ASP A 34 -1.26 -5.72 -0.90
C ASP A 34 -1.65 -4.55 0.00
N ALA A 35 -2.86 -4.00 -0.15
CA ALA A 35 -3.34 -2.93 0.71
C ALA A 35 -3.41 -3.34 2.18
N LYS A 36 -3.90 -4.56 2.47
CA LYS A 36 -3.93 -5.12 3.83
C LYS A 36 -2.53 -5.32 4.37
N TYR A 37 -1.60 -5.84 3.57
CA TYR A 37 -0.21 -6.05 3.98
C TYR A 37 0.47 -4.73 4.32
N ILE A 38 0.43 -3.76 3.40
CA ILE A 38 1.02 -2.42 3.56
C ILE A 38 0.42 -1.74 4.80
N THR A 39 -0.91 -1.73 4.93
CA THR A 39 -1.61 -1.12 6.06
C THR A 39 -1.21 -1.77 7.38
N ARG A 40 -1.24 -3.11 7.47
CA ARG A 40 -0.86 -3.81 8.70
C ARG A 40 0.58 -3.57 9.10
N ARG A 41 1.49 -3.55 8.12
CA ARG A 41 2.92 -3.31 8.37
C ARG A 41 3.16 -1.88 8.86
N LEU A 42 2.63 -0.89 8.15
CA LEU A 42 2.71 0.52 8.54
C LEU A 42 2.07 0.75 9.91
N SER A 43 0.87 0.21 10.14
CA SER A 43 0.21 0.31 11.45
C SER A 43 1.05 -0.32 12.55
N TYR A 44 1.65 -1.47 12.31
CA TYR A 44 2.50 -2.13 13.31
C TYR A 44 3.73 -1.28 13.65
N ASP A 45 4.47 -0.80 12.65
CA ASP A 45 5.70 -0.02 12.91
C ASP A 45 5.36 1.35 13.52
N ILE A 46 4.25 2.01 13.14
CA ILE A 46 3.78 3.26 13.78
C ILE A 46 3.38 3.04 15.24
N HIS A 47 2.70 1.93 15.56
CA HIS A 47 2.35 1.63 16.96
C HIS A 47 3.57 1.39 17.84
N GLN A 48 4.65 0.86 17.26
CA GLN A 48 5.89 0.52 17.98
C GLN A 48 6.93 1.65 17.92
N ALA A 49 6.68 2.69 17.13
CA ALA A 49 7.58 3.83 17.01
C ALA A 49 7.73 4.55 18.35
N SER A 50 8.98 4.74 18.76
CA SER A 50 9.31 5.59 19.91
C SER A 50 9.23 7.07 19.51
N THR A 51 9.64 7.39 18.28
CA THR A 51 9.56 8.71 17.69
C THR A 51 9.15 8.60 16.22
N ILE A 52 8.42 9.61 15.75
CA ILE A 52 8.09 9.79 14.33
C ILE A 52 8.73 11.11 13.92
N THR A 53 9.78 11.04 13.11
CA THR A 53 10.56 12.22 12.71
C THR A 53 9.97 12.87 11.46
N THR A 54 9.39 12.07 10.57
CA THR A 54 8.75 12.53 9.33
C THR A 54 7.41 11.83 9.17
N PRO A 55 6.27 12.53 8.98
CA PRO A 55 6.12 14.00 8.88
C PRO A 55 6.35 14.75 10.20
N GLY A 56 7.27 15.72 10.19
CA GLY A 56 7.71 16.46 11.38
C GLY A 56 6.83 17.65 11.79
N SER A 57 5.85 18.04 10.99
CA SER A 57 4.91 19.13 11.33
C SER A 57 3.49 18.61 11.52
N TYR A 58 2.81 19.16 12.53
CA TYR A 58 1.42 18.85 12.84
C TYR A 58 0.44 19.47 11.84
N GLY A 59 -0.66 18.77 11.57
CA GLY A 59 -1.77 19.20 10.72
C GLY A 59 -1.94 18.37 9.44
N ASP A 60 -3.20 18.17 9.02
CA ASP A 60 -3.61 17.41 7.82
C ASP A 60 -3.12 18.05 6.50
N GLY A 61 -2.62 19.30 6.56
CA GLY A 61 -2.08 20.03 5.42
C GLY A 61 -0.65 19.65 5.02
N ASN A 62 0.15 19.09 5.94
CA ASN A 62 1.53 18.71 5.64
C ASN A 62 1.61 17.25 5.22
N ARG A 63 1.54 17.04 3.91
CA ARG A 63 1.66 15.72 3.27
C ARG A 63 3.08 15.50 2.76
N THR A 64 3.60 14.32 3.00
CA THR A 64 4.91 13.86 2.49
C THR A 64 4.78 12.44 1.94
N SER A 65 5.59 12.09 0.95
CA SER A 65 5.67 10.74 0.39
C SER A 65 6.63 9.82 1.17
N GLU A 66 7.15 10.33 2.28
CA GLU A 66 8.14 9.67 3.12
C GLU A 66 7.64 9.56 4.56
N LEU A 67 7.89 8.43 5.21
CA LEU A 67 7.63 8.24 6.63
C LEU A 67 8.87 7.67 7.28
N GLN A 68 9.39 8.39 8.26
CA GLN A 68 10.56 7.96 9.02
C GLN A 68 10.17 7.79 10.49
N LEU A 69 10.47 6.60 11.00
CA LEU A 69 10.16 6.16 12.36
C LEU A 69 11.47 5.73 13.03
N GLU A 70 11.60 6.01 14.32
CA GLU A 70 12.64 5.40 15.15
C GLU A 70 11.99 4.49 16.18
N LEU A 71 12.45 3.25 16.22
CA LEU A 71 11.96 2.20 17.10
C LEU A 71 13.08 1.83 18.08
N THR A 72 12.79 1.96 19.37
CA THR A 72 13.69 1.47 20.44
C THR A 72 13.17 0.13 20.93
N LEU A 73 13.73 -0.97 20.42
CA LEU A 73 13.33 -2.33 20.79
C LEU A 73 14.22 -2.86 21.94
N GLY A 74 13.84 -2.56 23.18
CA GLY A 74 14.50 -3.10 24.37
C GLY A 74 15.96 -2.62 24.52
N PHE A 75 16.90 -3.56 24.72
CA PHE A 75 18.34 -3.26 24.88
C PHE A 75 19.11 -3.21 23.55
N SER A 76 18.44 -3.33 22.40
CA SER A 76 19.08 -3.22 21.08
C SER A 76 19.34 -1.76 20.70
N PRO A 77 20.30 -1.50 19.78
CA PRO A 77 20.48 -0.17 19.21
C PRO A 77 19.18 0.31 18.57
N VAL A 78 18.96 1.63 18.59
CA VAL A 78 17.82 2.29 17.94
C VAL A 78 17.75 1.85 16.48
N GLU A 79 16.57 1.37 16.06
CA GLU A 79 16.31 1.02 14.68
C GLU A 79 15.60 2.18 13.98
N THR A 80 16.10 2.60 12.82
CA THR A 80 15.41 3.57 11.97
C THR A 80 14.67 2.83 10.87
N HIS A 81 13.37 3.05 10.78
CA HIS A 81 12.49 2.48 9.75
C HIS A 81 12.06 3.60 8.82
N ASN A 82 12.40 3.48 7.54
CA ASN A 82 12.07 4.47 6.52
C ASN A 82 11.16 3.85 5.46
N TYR A 83 10.11 4.57 5.12
CA TYR A 83 9.14 4.22 4.08
C TYR A 83 9.15 5.32 3.03
N LEU A 84 9.44 4.94 1.79
CA LEU A 84 9.59 5.88 0.69
C LEU A 84 8.89 5.34 -0.55
N LEU A 85 8.13 6.20 -1.22
CA LEU A 85 7.70 5.94 -2.58
C LEU A 85 8.85 6.20 -3.56
N VAL A 86 9.41 5.15 -4.16
CA VAL A 86 10.45 5.24 -5.19
C VAL A 86 9.84 4.80 -6.53
N GLY A 87 9.58 5.77 -7.41
CA GLY A 87 8.85 5.53 -8.64
C GLY A 87 7.42 5.07 -8.34
N ASN A 88 7.15 3.77 -8.52
CA ASN A 88 5.84 3.15 -8.31
C ASN A 88 5.85 2.11 -7.18
N ASP A 89 6.96 1.99 -6.45
CA ASP A 89 7.14 0.97 -5.44
C ASP A 89 7.29 1.60 -4.05
N LEU A 90 6.65 0.99 -3.07
CA LEU A 90 6.83 1.33 -1.67
C LEU A 90 8.07 0.60 -1.15
N LEU A 91 9.16 1.35 -1.04
CA LEU A 91 10.41 0.86 -0.47
C LEU A 91 10.37 1.02 1.04
N TYR A 92 10.69 -0.05 1.73
CA TYR A 92 10.96 -0.10 3.16
C TYR A 92 12.44 -0.28 3.39
N GLN A 93 13.01 0.54 4.27
CA GLN A 93 14.39 0.42 4.72
C GLN A 93 14.45 0.34 6.24
N ARG A 94 15.21 -0.62 6.75
CA ARG A 94 15.51 -0.77 8.16
C ARG A 94 17.00 -0.59 8.37
N THR A 95 17.38 0.39 9.17
CA THR A 95 18.77 0.59 9.58
C THR A 95 18.92 0.28 11.06
N SER A 96 19.82 -0.64 11.40
CA SER A 96 20.14 -1.02 12.78
C SER A 96 21.62 -1.36 12.89
N GLY A 97 22.32 -0.77 13.87
CA GLY A 97 23.74 -1.04 14.12
C GLY A 97 24.66 -0.78 12.91
N GLY A 98 24.32 0.18 12.04
CA GLY A 98 25.07 0.50 10.83
C GLY A 98 24.80 -0.40 9.61
N SER A 99 23.96 -1.42 9.74
CA SER A 99 23.49 -2.25 8.62
C SER A 99 22.13 -1.76 8.14
N THR A 100 21.93 -1.70 6.81
CA THR A 100 20.67 -1.31 6.19
C THR A 100 20.09 -2.46 5.38
N GLN A 101 18.87 -2.88 5.72
CA GLN A 101 18.08 -3.84 4.96
C GLN A 101 17.01 -3.09 4.18
N SER A 102 16.80 -3.45 2.91
CA SER A 102 15.78 -2.84 2.06
C SER A 102 14.85 -3.90 1.49
N ALA A 103 13.57 -3.61 1.41
CA ALA A 103 12.55 -4.47 0.82
C ALA A 103 11.45 -3.66 0.13
N LYS A 104 10.85 -4.24 -0.90
CA LYS A 104 9.66 -3.69 -1.56
C LYS A 104 8.41 -4.26 -0.88
N LEU A 105 7.43 -3.41 -0.55
CA LEU A 105 6.22 -3.82 0.17
C LEU A 105 5.01 -4.13 -0.72
N ASN A 106 4.90 -3.50 -1.89
CA ASN A 106 3.90 -3.89 -2.88
C ASN A 106 4.38 -5.09 -3.70
N SER A 107 3.45 -5.92 -4.18
CA SER A 107 3.78 -6.99 -5.11
C SER A 107 4.16 -6.44 -6.48
N ASN A 108 4.73 -7.27 -7.35
CA ASN A 108 4.97 -6.89 -8.76
C ASN A 108 3.69 -6.82 -9.60
N GLN A 109 2.54 -7.18 -9.02
CA GLN A 109 1.25 -7.16 -9.70
C GLN A 109 0.54 -5.82 -9.52
N ASN A 110 0.98 -5.00 -8.57
CA ASN A 110 0.39 -3.71 -8.26
C ASN A 110 1.48 -2.63 -8.21
N ARG A 111 1.10 -1.41 -8.59
CA ARG A 111 1.92 -0.21 -8.49
C ARG A 111 1.24 0.82 -7.58
N LEU A 112 2.04 1.57 -6.82
CA LEU A 112 1.56 2.76 -6.14
C LEU A 112 1.56 3.93 -7.12
N ASN A 113 0.43 4.64 -7.20
CA ASN A 113 0.33 5.89 -7.97
C ASN A 113 0.72 7.10 -7.12
N PHE A 114 0.35 7.08 -5.85
CA PHE A 114 0.81 8.02 -4.84
C PHE A 114 0.79 7.39 -3.45
N LEU A 115 1.53 8.01 -2.54
CA LEU A 115 1.57 7.70 -1.12
C LEU A 115 1.75 9.01 -0.37
N TRP A 116 0.90 9.25 0.61
CA TRP A 116 0.93 10.44 1.44
C TRP A 116 0.82 10.06 2.91
N PHE A 117 1.73 10.61 3.69
CA PHE A 117 1.71 10.60 5.14
C PHE A 117 1.46 12.02 5.62
N SER A 118 0.61 12.16 6.62
CA SER A 118 0.34 13.44 7.29
C SER A 118 0.24 13.22 8.78
N ASN A 119 0.89 14.08 9.56
CA ASN A 119 0.81 14.01 11.01
C ASN A 119 -0.40 14.83 11.46
N ILE A 120 -1.48 14.15 11.84
CA ILE A 120 -2.72 14.80 12.27
C ILE A 120 -2.81 14.98 13.79
N SER A 121 -1.73 14.67 14.52
CA SER A 121 -1.69 14.91 15.97
C SER A 121 -1.72 16.40 16.28
N THR A 122 -2.21 16.72 17.48
CA THR A 122 -2.29 18.09 17.99
C THR A 122 -1.32 18.27 19.14
N GLY A 123 -0.26 19.07 18.94
CA GLY A 123 0.69 19.46 20.00
C GLY A 123 1.20 18.30 20.86
N SER A 124 0.71 18.20 22.10
CA SER A 124 1.11 17.20 23.10
C SER A 124 0.39 15.85 22.98
N ALA A 125 -0.52 15.69 22.02
CA ALA A 125 -1.18 14.42 21.77
C ALA A 125 -0.21 13.38 21.19
N LYS A 126 -0.49 12.09 21.40
CA LYS A 126 0.31 11.02 20.82
C LYS A 126 0.38 11.18 19.30
N PRO A 127 1.57 11.04 18.69
CA PRO A 127 1.73 11.08 17.24
C PRO A 127 0.68 10.23 16.53
N THR A 128 -0.04 10.84 15.60
CA THR A 128 -1.10 10.17 14.85
C THR A 128 -0.89 10.47 13.39
N ILE A 129 -0.67 9.42 12.60
CA ILE A 129 -0.34 9.53 11.19
C ILE A 129 -1.54 9.08 10.38
N LYS A 130 -2.00 9.96 9.50
CA LYS A 130 -2.93 9.64 8.43
C LYS A 130 -2.13 9.23 7.21
N ILE A 131 -2.48 8.06 6.67
CA ILE A 131 -1.85 7.41 5.54
C ILE A 131 -2.89 7.36 4.42
N LEU A 132 -2.52 7.85 3.25
CA LEU A 132 -3.37 7.87 2.07
C LEU A 132 -2.56 7.39 0.87
N PHE A 133 -2.98 6.32 0.22
CA PHE A 133 -2.26 5.78 -0.93
C PHE A 133 -3.22 5.21 -1.97
N GLU A 134 -2.78 5.17 -3.22
CA GLU A 134 -3.52 4.54 -4.30
C GLU A 134 -2.71 3.41 -4.90
N LEU A 135 -3.34 2.24 -5.00
CA LEU A 135 -2.81 1.09 -5.72
C LEU A 135 -3.52 0.93 -7.05
N GLU A 136 -2.75 0.54 -8.05
CA GLU A 136 -3.23 0.19 -9.37
C GLU A 136 -2.72 -1.21 -9.76
N ALA A 137 -3.62 -2.06 -10.24
CA ALA A 137 -3.25 -3.36 -10.77
C ALA A 137 -2.54 -3.17 -12.13
N VAL A 138 -1.38 -3.81 -12.30
CA VAL A 138 -0.61 -3.78 -13.55
C VAL A 138 -1.38 -4.49 -14.67
N ARG A 139 -2.18 -5.51 -14.33
CA ARG A 139 -3.05 -6.20 -15.27
C ARG A 139 -4.28 -5.34 -15.54
N THR A 140 -4.46 -4.97 -16.80
CA THR A 140 -5.65 -4.24 -17.26
C THR A 140 -6.77 -5.20 -17.58
N THR A 141 -7.98 -4.85 -17.19
CA THR A 141 -9.22 -5.50 -17.68
C THR A 141 -9.69 -4.77 -18.93
N LYS A 142 -10.72 -5.29 -19.61
CA LYS A 142 -11.40 -4.59 -20.72
C LYS A 142 -11.94 -3.21 -20.30
N GLN A 143 -12.21 -3.01 -19.01
CA GLN A 143 -12.68 -1.74 -18.45
C GLN A 143 -11.53 -0.77 -18.10
N GLY A 144 -10.27 -1.19 -18.26
CA GLY A 144 -9.08 -0.39 -17.98
C GLY A 144 -8.29 -0.87 -16.75
N PRO A 145 -7.32 -0.07 -16.29
CA PRO A 145 -6.56 -0.40 -15.07
C PRO A 145 -7.47 -0.32 -13.85
N THR A 146 -7.43 -1.36 -13.00
CA THR A 146 -8.17 -1.34 -11.73
C THR A 146 -7.38 -0.51 -10.73
N ARG A 147 -7.99 0.57 -10.20
CA ARG A 147 -7.40 1.47 -9.21
C ARG A 147 -8.23 1.49 -7.94
N GLN A 148 -7.57 1.58 -6.80
CA GLN A 148 -8.24 1.77 -5.53
C GLN A 148 -7.40 2.62 -4.58
N THR A 149 -8.06 3.62 -4.01
CA THR A 149 -7.50 4.48 -2.98
C THR A 149 -7.82 3.91 -1.60
N PHE A 150 -6.82 3.92 -0.72
CA PHE A 150 -6.90 3.47 0.65
C PHE A 150 -6.49 4.59 1.59
N GLU A 151 -7.32 4.83 2.60
CA GLU A 151 -7.07 5.81 3.65
C GLU A 151 -7.15 5.12 5.01
N THR A 152 -6.18 5.38 5.88
CA THR A 152 -6.17 4.89 7.24
C THR A 152 -5.51 5.90 8.17
N VAL A 153 -5.87 5.83 9.45
CA VAL A 153 -5.33 6.70 10.49
C VAL A 153 -4.80 5.81 11.61
N VAL A 154 -3.54 6.02 11.99
CA VAL A 154 -2.87 5.21 13.01
C VAL A 154 -2.24 6.12 14.06
N GLY A 155 -2.60 5.93 15.32
CA GLY A 155 -1.95 6.57 16.47
C GLY A 155 -0.77 5.74 16.97
N SER A 156 0.28 6.37 17.47
CA SER A 156 1.31 5.68 18.25
C SER A 156 0.77 5.31 19.64
N ARG A 157 1.40 4.31 20.27
CA ARG A 157 1.02 3.86 21.63
C ARG A 157 1.50 4.78 22.73
#